data_AF-A0A517YNZ5-F1
#
_entry.id   AF-A0A517YNZ5-F1
#
_cell.length_a   1.000
_cell.length_b   1.000
_cell.length_c   1.000
_cell.angle_alpha   90.00
_cell.angle_beta   90.00
_cell.angle_gamma   90.00
#
_symmetry.space_group_name_H-M   'P 1'
#
loop_
_entity.id
_entity.type
_entity.pdbx_description
1 polymer ?
#
loop_
_entity_poly.entity_id
_entity_poly.type
_entity_poly.pdbx_seq_one_letter_code
_entity_poly.pdbx_strand_id
1 'polypeptide(L)'
;MADLKYLQLIRWLTNNGPVQTFPSHVISELAETKLAYFENISQLHNLAGFGIRIESITRMMQHVGDIALVNLYGTMDVSSEEMELANAKIKAEMAKVRAQRNYSHLGNSNAIETSATHIDLLARERKEIENGLTAVMEAIITAGWTAFEVLASDLWEAAINANPRHLADLRGNGKRINKMLGGAKTSDVDTGSFGNDGPSKAVQLGDIHRVTQGSFDLDNKWGTLLKHSFKFSTLTGIREAYSKAFDRNSSAIDDCLANKSLNSLSLVRNLLVHKSGIADVDYIDKQPDAPNAPALYFGIRIPIDGELVESLVAPPLECGNRLLAAVNDWLITARRDDEKGVA
;
A
#
# COMPACT_ATOMS: atom_id res chain seq x y z
N MET A 1 -11.89 6.70 26.42
CA MET A 1 -10.85 6.92 25.41
C MET A 1 -10.80 5.70 24.52
N ALA A 2 -10.53 5.87 23.22
CA ALA A 2 -10.34 4.74 22.32
C ALA A 2 -9.01 4.04 22.63
N ASP A 3 -8.98 2.71 22.55
CA ASP A 3 -7.74 1.95 22.58
C ASP A 3 -7.18 1.89 21.16
N LEU A 4 -6.15 2.69 20.86
CA LEU A 4 -5.62 2.84 19.50
C LEU A 4 -4.88 1.60 19.00
N LYS A 5 -4.50 0.67 19.90
CA LYS A 5 -3.81 -0.58 19.55
C LYS A 5 -2.59 -0.36 18.64
N TYR A 6 -1.84 0.72 18.88
CA TYR A 6 -0.74 1.08 17.99
C TYR A 6 0.41 0.06 18.04
N LEU A 7 0.64 -0.54 19.22
CA LEU A 7 1.60 -1.63 19.37
C LEU A 7 1.30 -2.83 18.44
N GLN A 8 0.03 -3.19 18.22
CA GLN A 8 -0.35 -4.27 17.32
C GLN A 8 0.09 -3.97 15.88
N LEU A 9 -0.22 -2.77 15.39
CA LEU A 9 0.20 -2.33 14.05
C LEU A 9 1.71 -2.45 13.87
N ILE A 10 2.47 -2.08 14.90
CA ILE A 10 3.93 -2.07 14.85
C ILE A 10 4.50 -3.48 14.88
N ARG A 11 3.93 -4.37 15.69
CA ARG A 11 4.28 -5.79 15.69
C ARG A 11 4.06 -6.40 14.33
N TRP A 12 2.93 -6.10 13.69
CA TRP A 12 2.66 -6.53 12.33
C TRP A 12 3.74 -6.08 11.35
N LEU A 13 4.09 -4.80 11.36
CA LEU A 13 5.12 -4.23 10.47
C LEU A 13 6.52 -4.77 10.73
N THR A 14 6.88 -5.03 11.99
CA THR A 14 8.19 -5.60 12.32
C THR A 14 8.29 -7.08 11.94
N ASN A 15 7.20 -7.84 12.08
CA ASN A 15 7.18 -9.27 11.79
C ASN A 15 7.06 -9.56 10.28
N ASN A 16 6.31 -8.72 9.56
CA ASN A 16 5.99 -8.92 8.15
C ASN A 16 6.73 -7.91 7.26
N GLY A 17 7.95 -7.53 7.64
CA GLY A 17 8.71 -6.48 6.97
C GLY A 17 8.70 -6.59 5.45
N PRO A 18 8.94 -5.48 4.73
CA PRO A 18 8.58 -5.28 3.32
C PRO A 18 9.19 -6.29 2.33
N VAL A 19 10.12 -7.15 2.76
CA VAL A 19 10.93 -8.02 1.90
C VAL A 19 10.41 -9.45 1.81
N GLN A 20 9.62 -9.95 2.78
CA GLN A 20 9.49 -11.41 2.97
C GLN A 20 8.73 -12.17 1.87
N THR A 21 8.05 -11.50 0.94
CA THR A 21 7.10 -12.16 0.02
C THR A 21 7.29 -11.83 -1.46
N PHE A 22 8.34 -11.11 -1.83
CA PHE A 22 8.58 -10.79 -3.24
C PHE A 22 9.17 -11.99 -3.99
N PRO A 23 8.70 -12.31 -5.21
CA PRO A 23 9.32 -13.34 -6.03
C PRO A 23 10.81 -13.00 -6.24
N SER A 24 11.68 -13.96 -5.92
CA SER A 24 13.14 -13.77 -6.04
C SER A 24 13.56 -13.55 -7.49
N HIS A 25 12.86 -14.19 -8.42
CA HIS A 25 13.04 -14.05 -9.85
C HIS A 25 11.79 -13.40 -10.47
N VAL A 26 11.98 -12.25 -11.10
CA VAL A 26 10.96 -11.58 -11.92
C VAL A 26 11.60 -11.25 -13.26
N ILE A 27 10.89 -11.48 -14.36
CA ILE A 27 11.40 -11.16 -15.70
C ILE A 27 11.72 -9.65 -15.80
N SER A 28 12.70 -9.29 -16.63
CA SER A 28 13.21 -7.92 -16.75
C SER A 28 12.13 -6.87 -17.02
N GLU A 29 11.10 -7.24 -17.78
CA GLU A 29 9.99 -6.38 -18.19
C GLU A 29 9.10 -5.96 -17.02
N LEU A 30 9.13 -6.71 -15.92
CA LEU A 30 8.36 -6.43 -14.70
C LEU A 30 9.24 -5.87 -13.56
N ALA A 31 10.55 -5.69 -13.79
CA ALA A 31 11.50 -5.28 -12.76
C ALA A 31 11.22 -3.88 -12.22
N GLU A 32 10.87 -2.93 -13.09
CA GLU A 32 10.54 -1.55 -12.70
C GLU A 32 9.25 -1.51 -11.86
N THR A 33 8.20 -2.20 -12.31
CA THR A 33 6.94 -2.33 -11.57
C THR A 33 7.16 -2.94 -10.19
N LYS A 34 7.96 -4.01 -10.09
CA LYS A 34 8.32 -4.64 -8.82
C LYS A 34 9.01 -3.64 -7.89
N LEU A 35 10.00 -2.91 -8.40
CA LEU A 35 10.76 -1.94 -7.60
C LEU A 35 9.86 -0.80 -7.11
N ALA A 36 9.05 -0.22 -7.98
CA ALA A 36 8.11 0.84 -7.61
C ALA A 36 7.12 0.38 -6.54
N TYR A 37 6.57 -0.84 -6.67
CA TYR A 37 5.68 -1.40 -5.66
C TYR A 37 6.40 -1.64 -4.32
N PHE A 38 7.62 -2.17 -4.34
CA PHE A 38 8.44 -2.34 -3.13
C PHE A 38 8.69 -1.02 -2.41
N GLU A 39 9.06 0.04 -3.15
CA GLU A 39 9.28 1.37 -2.59
C GLU A 39 8.00 1.95 -1.97
N ASN A 40 6.83 1.76 -2.60
CA ASN A 40 5.55 2.19 -2.04
C ASN A 40 5.22 1.47 -0.72
N ILE A 41 5.46 0.16 -0.63
CA ILE A 41 5.29 -0.61 0.63
C ILE A 41 6.30 -0.15 1.69
N SER A 42 7.55 0.09 1.29
CA SER A 42 8.61 0.58 2.20
C SER A 42 8.24 1.95 2.79
N GLN A 43 7.70 2.86 1.99
CA GLN A 43 7.20 4.16 2.45
C GLN A 43 6.06 4.01 3.47
N LEU A 44 5.14 3.06 3.25
CA LEU A 44 4.08 2.75 4.21
C LEU A 44 4.66 2.29 5.57
N HIS A 45 5.65 1.39 5.54
CA HIS A 45 6.33 0.95 6.76
C HIS A 45 7.07 2.09 7.47
N ASN A 46 7.71 2.98 6.70
CA ASN A 46 8.41 4.14 7.24
C ASN A 46 7.43 5.13 7.88
N LEU A 47 6.29 5.39 7.24
CA LEU A 47 5.24 6.26 7.79
C LEU A 47 4.72 5.71 9.13
N ALA A 48 4.41 4.42 9.18
CA ALA A 48 3.93 3.78 10.40
C ALA A 48 5.01 3.70 11.50
N GLY A 49 6.27 3.46 11.13
CA GLY A 49 7.38 3.44 12.10
C GLY A 49 7.86 4.82 12.57
N PHE A 50 7.44 5.90 11.90
CA PHE A 50 8.02 7.23 12.09
C PHE A 50 7.90 7.72 13.55
N GLY A 51 6.68 7.71 14.11
CA GLY A 51 6.44 8.20 15.47
C GLY A 51 7.30 7.49 16.53
N ILE A 52 7.46 6.17 16.39
CA ILE A 52 8.26 5.35 17.32
C ILE A 52 9.74 5.65 17.20
N ARG A 53 10.24 5.80 15.98
CA ARG A 53 11.65 6.16 15.78
C ARG A 53 11.95 7.53 16.40
N ILE A 54 11.05 8.49 16.23
CA ILE A 54 11.18 9.82 16.83
C ILE A 54 11.14 9.74 18.37
N GLU A 55 10.16 9.05 18.97
CA GLU A 55 10.11 8.90 20.43
C GLU A 55 11.36 8.21 20.98
N SER A 56 11.78 7.11 20.36
CA SER A 56 12.96 6.36 20.78
C SER A 56 14.23 7.20 20.68
N ILE A 57 14.40 7.98 19.60
CA ILE A 57 15.55 8.87 19.42
C ILE A 57 15.50 10.00 20.44
N THR A 58 14.36 10.66 20.62
CA THR A 58 14.20 11.77 21.58
C THR A 58 14.45 11.30 23.00
N ARG A 59 13.90 10.17 23.42
CA ARG A 59 14.14 9.59 24.75
C ARG A 59 15.61 9.27 24.97
N MET A 60 16.29 8.68 23.98
CA MET A 60 17.72 8.44 24.07
C MET A 60 18.49 9.77 24.15
N MET A 61 18.14 10.77 23.34
CA MET A 61 18.80 12.07 23.35
C MET A 61 18.64 12.79 24.68
N GLN A 62 17.44 12.76 25.26
CA GLN A 62 17.18 13.30 26.59
C GLN A 62 18.03 12.59 27.64
N HIS A 63 17.98 11.26 27.70
CA HIS A 63 18.72 10.46 28.67
C HIS A 63 20.24 10.67 28.58
N VAL A 64 20.78 10.75 27.36
CA VAL A 64 22.20 11.05 27.11
C VAL A 64 22.54 12.49 27.52
N GLY A 65 21.63 13.44 27.29
CA GLY A 65 21.75 14.82 27.72
C GLY A 65 21.77 14.95 29.24
N ASP A 66 20.86 14.28 29.93
CA ASP A 66 20.76 14.26 31.39
C ASP A 66 22.05 13.73 32.03
N ILE A 67 22.59 12.62 31.50
CA ILE A 67 23.89 12.08 31.94
C ILE A 67 25.02 13.09 31.71
N ALA A 68 25.05 13.74 30.53
CA ALA A 68 26.09 14.72 30.22
C ALA A 68 26.03 15.93 31.15
N LEU A 69 24.84 16.42 31.48
CA LEU A 69 24.64 17.52 32.43
C LEU A 69 25.13 17.14 33.83
N VAL A 70 24.74 15.95 34.31
CA VAL A 70 25.21 15.44 35.61
C VAL A 70 26.73 15.27 35.64
N ASN A 71 27.33 14.75 34.56
CA ASN A 71 28.79 14.60 34.47
C ASN A 71 29.54 15.94 34.49
N LEU A 72 28.99 16.98 33.85
CA LEU A 72 29.65 18.28 33.70
C LEU A 72 29.40 19.23 34.88
N TYR A 73 28.19 19.21 35.44
CA TYR A 73 27.71 20.21 36.40
C TYR A 73 27.28 19.61 37.74
N GLY A 74 27.22 18.29 37.86
CA GLY A 74 26.71 17.62 39.06
C GLY A 74 25.19 17.75 39.27
N THR A 75 24.47 18.33 38.31
CA THR A 75 23.02 18.57 38.37
C THR A 75 22.41 18.55 36.96
N MET A 76 21.11 18.32 36.86
CA MET A 76 20.32 18.47 35.62
C MET A 76 19.76 19.90 35.46
N ASP A 77 19.68 20.64 36.56
CA ASP A 77 19.12 22.00 36.59
C ASP A 77 20.20 23.03 36.24
N VAL A 78 20.43 23.22 34.94
CA VAL A 78 21.35 24.24 34.41
C VAL A 78 20.54 25.40 33.83
N SER A 79 20.92 26.64 34.11
CA SER A 79 20.21 27.81 33.60
C SER A 79 20.28 27.91 32.07
N SER A 80 19.34 28.61 31.44
CA SER A 80 19.31 28.77 29.98
C SER A 80 20.56 29.47 29.43
N GLU A 81 21.08 30.47 30.16
CA GLU A 81 22.32 31.17 29.79
C GLU A 81 23.54 30.25 29.86
N GLU A 82 23.64 29.43 30.92
CA GLU A 82 24.70 28.44 31.05
C GLU A 82 24.58 27.34 30.00
N MET A 83 23.36 26.90 29.64
CA MET A 83 23.13 25.92 28.58
C MET A 83 23.65 26.41 27.22
N GLU A 84 23.44 27.68 26.89
CA GLU A 84 23.90 28.23 25.62
C GLU A 84 25.43 28.21 25.49
N LEU A 85 26.12 28.60 26.56
CA LEU A 85 27.58 28.51 26.68
C LEU A 85 28.10 27.06 26.76
N ALA A 86 27.28 26.17 27.33
CA ALA A 86 27.61 24.76 27.54
C ALA A 86 27.34 23.86 26.33
N ASN A 87 26.55 24.30 25.35
CA ASN A 87 26.05 23.46 24.25
C ASN A 87 27.16 22.67 23.53
N ALA A 88 28.34 23.29 23.31
CA ALA A 88 29.48 22.60 22.72
C ALA A 88 30.05 21.49 23.63
N LYS A 89 30.15 21.76 24.94
CA LYS A 89 30.62 20.80 25.94
C LYS A 89 29.62 19.66 26.14
N ILE A 90 28.33 19.98 26.20
CA ILE A 90 27.24 19.01 26.28
C ILE A 90 27.27 18.10 25.06
N LYS A 91 27.32 18.64 23.83
CA LYS A 91 27.41 17.83 22.60
C LYS A 91 28.62 16.90 22.59
N ALA A 92 29.80 17.38 23.02
CA ALA A 92 31.00 16.56 23.12
C ALA A 92 30.84 15.44 24.15
N GLU A 93 30.24 15.72 25.31
CA GLU A 93 30.01 14.74 26.35
C GLU A 93 28.94 13.71 25.95
N MET A 94 27.85 14.15 25.31
CA MET A 94 26.84 13.26 24.71
C MET A 94 27.47 12.28 23.72
N ALA A 95 28.44 12.73 22.91
CA ALA A 95 29.16 11.85 21.98
C ALA A 95 29.98 10.77 22.71
N LYS A 96 30.63 11.13 23.83
CA LYS A 96 31.36 10.16 24.68
C LYS A 96 30.40 9.15 25.31
N VAL A 97 29.29 9.59 25.89
CA VAL A 97 28.27 8.72 26.51
C VAL A 97 27.70 7.76 25.47
N ARG A 98 27.45 8.25 24.24
CA ARG A 98 26.98 7.39 23.14
C ARG A 98 27.99 6.31 22.77
N ALA A 99 29.27 6.67 22.68
CA ALA A 99 30.35 5.73 22.37
C ALA A 99 30.53 4.68 23.48
N GLN A 100 30.44 5.07 24.74
CA GLN A 100 30.64 4.19 25.90
C GLN A 100 29.52 3.16 26.08
N ARG A 101 28.25 3.57 25.89
CA ARG A 101 27.10 2.71 26.17
C ARG A 101 26.67 1.80 25.03
N ASN A 102 27.36 1.85 23.88
CA ASN A 102 27.06 1.04 22.71
C ASN A 102 25.54 1.04 22.39
N TYR A 103 24.96 2.22 22.14
CA TYR A 103 23.53 2.38 21.81
C TYR A 103 23.11 1.78 20.44
N SER A 104 23.88 0.84 19.89
CA SER A 104 23.51 0.08 18.69
C SER A 104 22.18 -0.68 18.84
N HIS A 105 21.68 -0.85 20.07
CA HIS A 105 20.39 -1.48 20.38
C HIS A 105 19.14 -0.63 20.11
N LEU A 106 19.23 0.57 19.53
CA LEU A 106 18.05 1.33 19.09
C LEU A 106 17.16 0.56 18.10
N GLY A 107 17.70 -0.44 17.41
CA GLY A 107 16.94 -1.38 16.58
C GLY A 107 16.43 -2.62 17.31
N ASN A 108 16.62 -2.74 18.63
CA ASN A 108 16.14 -3.89 19.38
C ASN A 108 14.60 -3.84 19.48
N SER A 109 13.95 -4.97 19.25
CA SER A 109 12.49 -5.15 19.34
C SER A 109 11.92 -4.54 20.63
N ASN A 110 12.60 -4.74 21.76
CA ASN A 110 12.16 -4.19 23.06
C ASN A 110 12.08 -2.66 23.08
N ALA A 111 13.01 -1.97 22.41
CA ALA A 111 13.01 -0.51 22.34
C ALA A 111 11.81 -0.01 21.51
N ILE A 112 11.48 -0.70 20.42
CA ILE A 112 10.34 -0.39 19.56
C ILE A 112 9.02 -0.60 20.34
N GLU A 113 8.86 -1.73 21.02
CA GLU A 113 7.64 -2.02 21.80
C GLU A 113 7.44 -1.03 22.97
N THR A 114 8.52 -0.69 23.68
CA THR A 114 8.48 0.30 24.77
C THR A 114 8.02 1.65 24.24
N SER A 115 8.57 2.08 23.11
CA SER A 115 8.26 3.36 22.47
C SER A 115 6.82 3.41 21.94
N ALA A 116 6.32 2.30 21.37
CA ALA A 116 4.92 2.16 20.97
C ALA A 116 3.97 2.29 22.19
N THR A 117 4.31 1.62 23.29
CA THR A 117 3.54 1.67 24.55
C THR A 117 3.49 3.09 25.12
N HIS A 118 4.61 3.82 25.08
CA HIS A 118 4.65 5.22 25.50
C HIS A 118 3.77 6.12 24.64
N ILE A 119 3.82 5.94 23.32
CA ILE A 119 2.98 6.71 22.39
C ILE A 119 1.50 6.44 22.65
N ASP A 120 1.11 5.19 22.89
CA ASP A 120 -0.27 4.83 23.28
C ASP A 120 -0.68 5.48 24.61
N LEU A 121 0.22 5.51 25.60
CA LEU A 121 -0.04 6.19 26.88
C LEU A 121 -0.25 7.70 26.67
N LEU A 122 0.64 8.35 25.93
CA LEU A 122 0.54 9.77 25.62
C LEU A 122 -0.74 10.11 24.83
N ALA A 123 -1.15 9.24 23.91
CA ALA A 123 -2.40 9.41 23.16
C ALA A 123 -3.64 9.33 24.07
N ARG A 124 -3.62 8.48 25.10
CA ARG A 124 -4.69 8.43 26.11
C ARG A 124 -4.76 9.71 26.94
N GLU A 125 -3.61 10.31 27.23
CA GLU A 125 -3.57 11.55 28.03
C GLU A 125 -3.86 12.81 27.21
N ARG A 126 -3.58 12.81 25.90
CA ARG A 126 -3.61 14.00 25.05
C ARG A 126 -4.38 13.76 23.75
N LYS A 127 -5.53 14.42 23.61
CA LYS A 127 -6.41 14.26 22.45
C LYS A 127 -5.75 14.65 21.12
N GLU A 128 -4.80 15.58 21.14
CA GLU A 128 -4.04 15.99 19.97
C GLU A 128 -3.16 14.85 19.44
N ILE A 129 -2.56 14.08 20.35
CA ILE A 129 -1.73 12.91 20.00
C ILE A 129 -2.62 11.79 19.48
N GLU A 130 -3.76 11.53 20.12
CA GLU A 130 -4.75 10.55 19.64
C GLU A 130 -5.22 10.86 18.21
N ASN A 131 -5.58 12.13 17.96
CA ASN A 131 -6.01 12.58 16.63
C ASN A 131 -4.88 12.48 15.60
N GLY A 132 -3.65 12.82 15.98
CA GLY A 132 -2.47 12.69 15.12
C GLY A 132 -2.19 11.24 14.71
N LEU A 133 -2.23 10.30 15.66
CA LEU A 133 -2.07 8.87 15.38
C LEU A 133 -3.19 8.32 14.52
N THR A 134 -4.44 8.73 14.79
CA THR A 134 -5.60 8.38 13.97
C THR A 134 -5.38 8.83 12.52
N ALA A 135 -4.92 10.07 12.30
CA ALA A 135 -4.64 10.58 10.96
C ALA A 135 -3.50 9.81 10.25
N VAL A 136 -2.45 9.42 10.98
CA VAL A 136 -1.38 8.56 10.43
C VAL A 136 -1.93 7.20 10.01
N MET A 137 -2.81 6.59 10.81
CA MET A 137 -3.45 5.32 10.49
C MET A 137 -4.41 5.41 9.28
N GLU A 138 -5.20 6.49 9.18
CA GLU A 138 -6.02 6.79 8.00
C GLU A 138 -5.16 6.96 6.73
N ALA A 139 -3.99 7.60 6.86
CA ALA A 139 -3.03 7.75 5.78
C ALA A 139 -2.41 6.41 5.35
N ILE A 140 -2.11 5.51 6.29
CA ILE A 140 -1.63 4.15 6.00
C ILE A 140 -2.66 3.35 5.20
N ILE A 141 -3.93 3.38 5.59
CA ILE A 141 -5.02 2.70 4.87
C ILE A 141 -5.11 3.24 3.43
N THR A 142 -5.08 4.56 3.27
CA THR A 142 -5.15 5.20 1.94
C THR A 142 -3.93 4.86 1.09
N ALA A 143 -2.73 4.92 1.67
CA ALA A 143 -1.48 4.58 0.98
C ALA A 143 -1.42 3.09 0.60
N GLY A 144 -1.95 2.19 1.43
CA GLY A 144 -2.05 0.76 1.14
C GLY A 144 -2.91 0.49 -0.10
N TRP A 145 -4.07 1.17 -0.22
CA TRP A 145 -4.90 1.10 -1.42
C TRP A 145 -4.16 1.63 -2.64
N THR A 146 -3.55 2.82 -2.53
CA THR A 146 -2.81 3.43 -3.64
C THR A 146 -1.63 2.56 -4.10
N ALA A 147 -0.90 1.93 -3.19
CA ALA A 147 0.20 1.02 -3.53
C ALA A 147 -0.30 -0.17 -4.37
N PHE A 148 -1.43 -0.78 -3.97
CA PHE A 148 -2.06 -1.86 -4.73
C PHE A 148 -2.61 -1.39 -6.09
N GLU A 149 -3.29 -0.24 -6.12
CA GLU A 149 -3.88 0.35 -7.31
C GLU A 149 -2.82 0.64 -8.39
N VAL A 150 -1.72 1.29 -7.99
CA VAL A 150 -0.58 1.59 -8.86
C VAL A 150 0.08 0.30 -9.36
N LEU A 151 0.34 -0.66 -8.46
CA LEU A 151 0.87 -1.97 -8.85
C LEU A 151 -0.01 -2.63 -9.91
N ALA A 152 -1.31 -2.77 -9.65
CA ALA A 152 -2.22 -3.47 -10.55
C ALA A 152 -2.30 -2.78 -11.91
N SER A 153 -2.24 -1.45 -11.93
CA SER A 153 -2.24 -0.70 -13.19
C SER A 153 -0.96 -0.88 -13.99
N ASP A 154 0.19 -0.74 -13.35
CA ASP A 154 1.49 -0.77 -14.02
C ASP A 154 1.90 -2.20 -14.39
N LEU A 155 1.55 -3.18 -13.56
CA LEU A 155 1.77 -4.61 -13.82
C LEU A 155 0.96 -5.08 -15.03
N TRP A 156 -0.29 -4.64 -15.14
CA TRP A 156 -1.13 -4.95 -16.30
C TRP A 156 -0.52 -4.36 -17.58
N GLU A 157 -0.11 -3.10 -17.53
CA GLU A 157 0.53 -2.41 -18.66
C GLU A 157 1.83 -3.10 -19.09
N ALA A 158 2.72 -3.37 -18.13
CA ALA A 158 3.99 -4.04 -18.38
C ALA A 158 3.80 -5.44 -18.95
N ALA A 159 2.82 -6.21 -18.46
CA ALA A 159 2.51 -7.53 -18.99
C ALA A 159 2.06 -7.48 -20.46
N ILE A 160 1.16 -6.56 -20.81
CA ILE A 160 0.71 -6.40 -22.21
C ILE A 160 1.86 -5.96 -23.11
N ASN A 161 2.68 -5.02 -22.65
CA ASN A 161 3.86 -4.58 -23.39
C ASN A 161 4.86 -5.73 -23.61
N ALA A 162 5.03 -6.61 -22.62
CA ALA A 162 5.94 -7.76 -22.70
C ALA A 162 5.42 -8.91 -23.59
N ASN A 163 4.10 -9.02 -23.80
CA ASN A 163 3.51 -10.04 -24.64
C ASN A 163 2.23 -9.56 -25.37
N PRO A 164 2.37 -8.64 -26.34
CA PRO A 164 1.22 -8.01 -27.00
C PRO A 164 0.43 -9.02 -27.84
N ARG A 165 1.09 -10.03 -28.42
CA ARG A 165 0.46 -11.03 -29.29
C ARG A 165 -0.69 -11.77 -28.61
N HIS A 166 -0.54 -12.08 -27.32
CA HIS A 166 -1.56 -12.82 -26.57
C HIS A 166 -2.50 -11.93 -25.77
N LEU A 167 -2.04 -10.76 -25.32
CA LEU A 167 -2.80 -9.94 -24.37
C LEU A 167 -3.48 -8.71 -25.00
N ALA A 168 -2.97 -8.15 -26.11
CA ALA A 168 -3.48 -6.90 -26.67
C ALA A 168 -4.89 -7.03 -27.30
N ASP A 169 -5.28 -8.24 -27.70
CA ASP A 169 -6.60 -8.52 -28.27
C ASP A 169 -7.71 -8.50 -27.22
N LEU A 170 -7.38 -8.53 -25.92
CA LEU A 170 -8.34 -8.42 -24.81
C LEU A 170 -9.53 -9.40 -24.91
N ARG A 171 -9.27 -10.63 -25.35
CA ARG A 171 -10.28 -11.67 -25.70
C ARG A 171 -11.05 -12.22 -24.50
N GLY A 172 -10.57 -11.98 -23.30
CA GLY A 172 -11.15 -12.51 -22.07
C GLY A 172 -12.52 -11.92 -21.73
N ASN A 173 -13.30 -12.66 -20.95
CA ASN A 173 -14.61 -12.19 -20.49
C ASN A 173 -14.44 -11.16 -19.38
N GLY A 174 -14.66 -9.88 -19.64
CA GLY A 174 -14.51 -8.79 -18.67
C GLY A 174 -15.30 -8.92 -17.36
N LYS A 175 -16.32 -9.79 -17.30
CA LYS A 175 -17.11 -10.05 -16.08
C LYS A 175 -16.61 -11.27 -15.29
N ARG A 176 -15.56 -11.96 -15.72
CA ARG A 176 -15.10 -13.25 -15.15
C ARG A 176 -14.80 -13.17 -13.67
N ILE A 177 -13.90 -12.28 -13.25
CA ILE A 177 -13.49 -12.15 -11.85
C ILE A 177 -14.66 -11.67 -10.98
N ASN A 178 -15.47 -10.74 -11.47
CA ASN A 178 -16.65 -10.25 -10.73
C ASN A 178 -17.70 -11.35 -10.49
N LYS A 179 -17.87 -12.29 -11.44
CA LYS A 179 -18.77 -13.44 -11.25
C LYS A 179 -18.30 -14.37 -10.14
N MET A 180 -16.99 -14.51 -9.91
CA MET A 180 -16.44 -15.36 -8.84
C MET A 180 -16.80 -14.84 -7.44
N LEU A 181 -17.05 -13.54 -7.30
CA LEU A 181 -17.45 -12.94 -6.02
C LEU A 181 -18.90 -13.25 -5.62
N GLY A 182 -19.63 -14.00 -6.46
CA GLY A 182 -21.03 -14.33 -6.22
C GLY A 182 -21.96 -13.14 -6.35
N GLY A 183 -21.54 -12.09 -7.08
CA GLY A 183 -22.30 -10.86 -7.24
C GLY A 183 -23.75 -11.16 -7.63
N ALA A 184 -24.65 -10.91 -6.68
CA ALA A 184 -26.06 -10.70 -6.95
C ALA A 184 -26.14 -9.69 -8.10
N LYS A 185 -27.05 -9.90 -9.06
CA LYS A 185 -27.26 -9.05 -10.24
C LYS A 185 -27.00 -7.60 -9.87
N THR A 186 -25.80 -7.09 -10.14
CA THR A 186 -25.52 -5.67 -10.05
C THR A 186 -26.47 -5.08 -11.06
N SER A 187 -27.58 -4.50 -10.57
CA SER A 187 -28.45 -3.67 -11.38
C SER A 187 -27.52 -2.77 -12.16
N ASP A 188 -27.63 -2.80 -13.49
CA ASP A 188 -26.82 -2.06 -14.46
C ASP A 188 -26.97 -0.54 -14.24
N VAL A 189 -26.61 -0.05 -13.05
CA VAL A 189 -26.54 1.34 -12.67
C VAL A 189 -25.21 1.84 -13.23
N ASP A 190 -25.26 2.04 -14.53
CA ASP A 190 -24.66 3.14 -15.27
C ASP A 190 -23.29 3.62 -14.80
N THR A 191 -22.37 2.69 -14.53
CA THR A 191 -20.94 2.99 -14.49
C THR A 191 -20.46 3.20 -15.92
N GLY A 192 -21.02 4.19 -16.64
CA GLY A 192 -20.67 4.59 -18.00
C GLY A 192 -20.08 3.44 -18.80
N SER A 193 -20.87 2.37 -18.97
CA SER A 193 -20.42 1.16 -19.62
C SER A 193 -19.99 1.58 -21.02
N PHE A 194 -18.68 1.62 -21.27
CA PHE A 194 -18.16 1.72 -22.62
C PHE A 194 -18.64 0.44 -23.32
N GLY A 195 -19.73 0.60 -24.06
CA GLY A 195 -20.68 -0.44 -24.45
C GLY A 195 -20.00 -1.73 -24.90
N ASN A 196 -20.48 -2.83 -24.32
CA ASN A 196 -19.90 -4.16 -24.49
C ASN A 196 -20.20 -4.82 -25.85
N ASP A 197 -20.82 -4.11 -26.81
CA ASP A 197 -21.19 -4.65 -28.13
C ASP A 197 -21.03 -3.62 -29.28
N GLY A 198 -20.24 -2.56 -29.07
CA GLY A 198 -19.94 -1.54 -30.09
C GLY A 198 -18.63 -1.81 -30.85
N PRO A 199 -18.49 -1.29 -32.09
CA PRO A 199 -17.38 -1.60 -33.00
C PRO A 199 -16.04 -1.39 -32.30
N SER A 200 -15.13 -2.34 -32.52
CA SER A 200 -13.69 -2.34 -32.16
C SER A 200 -13.24 -1.05 -31.50
N LYS A 201 -12.84 -1.08 -30.21
CA LYS A 201 -12.32 0.10 -29.49
C LYS A 201 -11.32 0.83 -30.37
N ALA A 202 -11.78 1.91 -31.01
CA ALA A 202 -11.02 2.59 -32.04
C ALA A 202 -9.96 3.39 -31.31
N VAL A 203 -8.70 2.96 -31.40
CA VAL A 203 -7.58 3.76 -30.94
C VAL A 203 -7.48 4.97 -31.85
N GLN A 204 -7.55 6.17 -31.28
CA GLN A 204 -7.39 7.39 -32.06
C GLN A 204 -5.94 7.49 -32.55
N LEU A 205 -5.74 7.88 -33.82
CA LEU A 205 -4.40 8.06 -34.38
C LEU A 205 -3.57 9.07 -33.58
N GLY A 206 -4.23 10.05 -32.94
CA GLY A 206 -3.59 11.00 -32.03
C GLY A 206 -2.98 10.34 -30.78
N ASP A 207 -3.61 9.31 -30.22
CA ASP A 207 -3.06 8.56 -29.08
C ASP A 207 -1.83 7.75 -29.51
N ILE A 208 -1.88 7.12 -30.69
CA ILE A 208 -0.72 6.44 -31.29
C ILE A 208 0.41 7.45 -31.47
N HIS A 209 0.14 8.60 -32.09
CA HIS A 209 1.15 9.64 -32.29
C HIS A 209 1.76 10.11 -30.97
N ARG A 210 0.95 10.33 -29.92
CA ARG A 210 1.41 10.76 -28.60
C ARG A 210 2.32 9.71 -27.94
N VAL A 211 1.89 8.45 -27.91
CA VAL A 211 2.62 7.35 -27.24
C VAL A 211 3.89 6.97 -27.99
N THR A 212 3.86 7.06 -29.33
CA THR A 212 5.01 6.75 -30.18
C THR A 212 5.93 7.95 -30.44
N GLN A 213 5.55 9.15 -30.00
CA GLN A 213 6.25 10.40 -30.33
C GLN A 213 6.47 10.57 -31.84
N GLY A 214 5.51 10.10 -32.65
CA GLY A 214 5.54 10.17 -34.11
C GLY A 214 6.28 9.04 -34.82
N SER A 215 6.90 8.07 -34.13
CA SER A 215 7.51 6.92 -34.80
C SER A 215 6.50 5.90 -35.34
N PHE A 216 5.27 5.90 -34.79
CA PHE A 216 4.23 4.88 -35.04
C PHE A 216 4.67 3.44 -34.70
N ASP A 217 5.79 3.28 -34.01
CA ASP A 217 6.25 2.00 -33.48
C ASP A 217 5.53 1.68 -32.17
N LEU A 218 4.67 0.66 -32.23
CA LEU A 218 3.85 0.18 -31.11
C LEU A 218 4.48 -1.00 -30.37
N ASP A 219 5.68 -1.42 -30.75
CA ASP A 219 6.38 -2.50 -30.06
C ASP A 219 6.61 -2.09 -28.59
N ASN A 220 6.13 -2.94 -27.68
CA ASN A 220 6.13 -2.71 -26.24
C ASN A 220 5.37 -1.45 -25.77
N LYS A 221 4.39 -0.95 -26.54
CA LYS A 221 3.54 0.20 -26.17
C LYS A 221 2.04 -0.09 -26.15
N TRP A 222 1.64 -1.33 -26.45
CA TRP A 222 0.23 -1.75 -26.46
C TRP A 222 -0.45 -1.60 -25.11
N GLY A 223 0.21 -1.93 -24.02
CA GLY A 223 -0.29 -1.75 -22.67
C GLY A 223 -0.57 -0.27 -22.37
N THR A 224 0.39 0.61 -22.67
CA THR A 224 0.24 2.06 -22.49
C THR A 224 -0.92 2.61 -23.30
N LEU A 225 -1.04 2.14 -24.54
CA LEU A 225 -2.11 2.51 -25.44
C LEU A 225 -3.46 1.97 -24.98
N LEU A 226 -3.55 0.77 -24.41
CA LEU A 226 -4.84 0.17 -24.00
C LEU A 226 -5.26 0.57 -22.58
N LYS A 227 -4.34 1.04 -21.72
CA LYS A 227 -4.60 1.40 -20.33
C LYS A 227 -5.71 2.44 -20.17
N HIS A 228 -5.80 3.43 -21.07
CA HIS A 228 -6.84 4.47 -21.03
C HIS A 228 -8.26 3.92 -21.22
N SER A 229 -8.41 2.71 -21.76
CA SER A 229 -9.69 2.05 -21.99
C SER A 229 -10.28 1.42 -20.71
N PHE A 230 -9.60 1.56 -19.57
CA PHE A 230 -9.97 0.98 -18.28
C PHE A 230 -9.80 2.00 -17.14
N LYS A 231 -10.68 1.91 -16.14
CA LYS A 231 -10.62 2.77 -14.93
C LYS A 231 -9.88 2.06 -13.80
N PHE A 232 -8.55 2.11 -13.84
CA PHE A 232 -7.71 1.51 -12.79
C PHE A 232 -7.87 2.17 -11.41
N SER A 233 -8.50 3.35 -11.32
CA SER A 233 -8.85 3.99 -10.04
C SER A 233 -9.99 3.31 -9.27
N THR A 234 -10.54 2.22 -9.80
CA THR A 234 -11.63 1.46 -9.17
C THR A 234 -11.32 -0.03 -9.23
N LEU A 235 -11.67 -0.76 -8.16
CA LEU A 235 -11.46 -2.21 -8.12
C LEU A 235 -12.20 -2.94 -9.24
N THR A 236 -13.41 -2.49 -9.59
CA THR A 236 -14.19 -3.03 -10.71
C THR A 236 -13.44 -2.89 -12.04
N GLY A 237 -12.83 -1.71 -12.29
CA GLY A 237 -12.08 -1.48 -13.52
C GLY A 237 -10.78 -2.27 -13.58
N ILE A 238 -10.08 -2.44 -12.45
CA ILE A 238 -8.92 -3.35 -12.35
C ILE A 238 -9.34 -4.77 -12.72
N ARG A 239 -10.39 -5.30 -12.09
CA ARG A 239 -10.91 -6.65 -12.36
C ARG A 239 -11.33 -6.83 -13.82
N GLU A 240 -11.98 -5.84 -14.42
CA GLU A 240 -12.37 -5.89 -15.83
C GLU A 240 -11.14 -5.95 -16.75
N ALA A 241 -10.14 -5.10 -16.52
CA ALA A 241 -8.92 -5.05 -17.33
C ALA A 241 -8.18 -6.38 -17.33
N TYR A 242 -7.98 -6.98 -16.15
CA TYR A 242 -7.35 -8.28 -16.02
C TYR A 242 -8.20 -9.42 -16.58
N SER A 243 -9.53 -9.37 -16.37
CA SER A 243 -10.44 -10.38 -16.91
C SER A 243 -10.42 -10.40 -18.44
N LYS A 244 -10.26 -9.24 -19.10
CA LYS A 244 -10.14 -9.12 -20.55
C LYS A 244 -8.76 -9.51 -21.08
N ALA A 245 -7.69 -9.09 -20.42
CA ALA A 245 -6.34 -9.36 -20.89
C ALA A 245 -5.94 -10.84 -20.74
N PHE A 246 -6.22 -11.46 -19.60
CA PHE A 246 -5.74 -12.82 -19.29
C PHE A 246 -6.86 -13.85 -19.49
N ASP A 247 -7.05 -14.38 -20.70
CA ASP A 247 -8.15 -15.30 -21.03
C ASP A 247 -7.87 -16.78 -20.76
N ARG A 248 -6.59 -17.16 -20.60
CA ARG A 248 -6.10 -18.52 -20.35
C ARG A 248 -5.11 -18.55 -19.19
N ASN A 249 -4.98 -19.70 -18.52
CA ASN A 249 -4.05 -19.93 -17.40
C ASN A 249 -4.09 -18.82 -16.33
N SER A 250 -5.28 -18.23 -16.11
CA SER A 250 -5.46 -17.00 -15.32
C SER A 250 -6.01 -17.25 -13.92
N SER A 251 -6.18 -18.51 -13.48
CA SER A 251 -6.79 -18.83 -12.19
C SER A 251 -6.08 -18.15 -11.01
N ALA A 252 -4.74 -18.15 -10.98
CA ALA A 252 -3.98 -17.51 -9.91
C ALA A 252 -4.17 -15.98 -9.89
N ILE A 253 -4.28 -15.35 -11.06
CA ILE A 253 -4.56 -13.91 -11.20
C ILE A 253 -5.99 -13.62 -10.70
N ASP A 254 -6.94 -14.44 -11.15
CA ASP A 254 -8.35 -14.31 -10.82
C ASP A 254 -8.59 -14.49 -9.32
N ASP A 255 -7.98 -15.50 -8.69
CA ASP A 255 -8.07 -15.78 -7.26
C ASP A 255 -7.53 -14.61 -6.41
N CYS A 256 -6.44 -13.98 -6.85
CA CYS A 256 -5.92 -12.78 -6.21
C CYS A 256 -6.95 -11.64 -6.28
N LEU A 257 -7.41 -11.30 -7.48
CA LEU A 257 -8.31 -10.16 -7.69
C LEU A 257 -9.73 -10.41 -7.18
N ALA A 258 -10.14 -11.67 -7.01
CA ALA A 258 -11.39 -12.08 -6.36
C ALA A 258 -11.29 -12.09 -4.82
N ASN A 259 -10.17 -11.68 -4.23
CA ASN A 259 -10.06 -11.59 -2.78
C ASN A 259 -10.96 -10.46 -2.23
N LYS A 260 -11.88 -10.81 -1.32
CA LYS A 260 -12.83 -9.86 -0.70
C LYS A 260 -12.16 -8.84 0.23
N SER A 261 -10.91 -9.07 0.66
CA SER A 261 -10.15 -8.07 1.41
C SER A 261 -9.90 -6.80 0.58
N LEU A 262 -9.75 -6.92 -0.75
CA LEU A 262 -9.65 -5.77 -1.65
C LEU A 262 -10.92 -4.92 -1.65
N ASN A 263 -12.09 -5.55 -1.54
CA ASN A 263 -13.36 -4.82 -1.40
C ASN A 263 -13.36 -4.01 -0.10
N SER A 264 -12.89 -4.62 0.99
CA SER A 264 -12.85 -4.00 2.31
C SER A 264 -11.95 -2.76 2.33
N LEU A 265 -10.73 -2.89 1.80
CA LEU A 265 -9.78 -1.78 1.73
C LEU A 265 -10.29 -0.66 0.80
N SER A 266 -10.81 -1.00 -0.39
CA SER A 266 -11.37 -0.04 -1.34
C SER A 266 -12.56 0.72 -0.74
N LEU A 267 -13.46 0.01 -0.05
CA LEU A 267 -14.64 0.58 0.59
C LEU A 267 -14.26 1.57 1.70
N VAL A 268 -13.35 1.17 2.61
CA VAL A 268 -12.90 2.03 3.70
C VAL A 268 -12.11 3.23 3.17
N ARG A 269 -11.22 3.04 2.20
CA ARG A 269 -10.50 4.16 1.56
C ARG A 269 -11.45 5.18 0.97
N ASN A 270 -12.49 4.74 0.25
CA ASN A 270 -13.48 5.66 -0.32
C ASN A 270 -14.21 6.45 0.77
N LEU A 271 -14.52 5.80 1.90
CA LEU A 271 -15.12 6.46 3.06
C LEU A 271 -14.20 7.54 3.64
N LEU A 272 -12.91 7.23 3.83
CA LEU A 272 -11.92 8.17 4.36
C LEU A 272 -11.73 9.38 3.44
N VAL A 273 -11.53 9.13 2.15
CA VAL A 273 -11.21 10.16 1.14
C VAL A 273 -12.41 11.05 0.82
N HIS A 274 -13.62 10.48 0.72
CA HIS A 274 -14.78 11.21 0.22
C HIS A 274 -15.80 11.59 1.28
N LYS A 275 -15.76 10.98 2.47
CA LYS A 275 -16.77 11.14 3.53
C LYS A 275 -16.17 11.42 4.91
N SER A 276 -14.86 11.71 4.97
CA SER A 276 -14.15 11.94 6.24
C SER A 276 -14.29 10.79 7.24
N GLY A 277 -14.43 9.56 6.73
CA GLY A 277 -14.63 8.36 7.54
C GLY A 277 -16.05 8.18 8.09
N ILE A 278 -17.04 8.99 7.68
CA ILE A 278 -18.44 8.92 8.15
C ILE A 278 -19.25 8.00 7.24
N ALA A 279 -19.79 6.91 7.80
CA ALA A 279 -20.62 5.92 7.10
C ALA A 279 -21.82 6.56 6.40
N ASP A 280 -21.93 6.39 5.09
CA ASP A 280 -23.07 6.79 4.27
C ASP A 280 -23.87 5.56 3.79
N VAL A 281 -24.94 5.79 3.00
CA VAL A 281 -25.80 4.72 2.49
C VAL A 281 -25.00 3.74 1.61
N ASP A 282 -24.18 4.28 0.71
CA ASP A 282 -23.30 3.50 -0.16
C ASP A 282 -22.36 2.57 0.62
N TYR A 283 -21.82 3.03 1.75
CA TYR A 283 -20.99 2.20 2.62
C TYR A 283 -21.77 1.02 3.19
N ILE A 284 -22.94 1.30 3.78
CA ILE A 284 -23.78 0.30 4.45
C ILE A 284 -24.24 -0.76 3.45
N ASP A 285 -24.64 -0.35 2.25
CA ASP A 285 -25.11 -1.25 1.21
C ASP A 285 -24.00 -2.19 0.71
N LYS A 286 -22.75 -1.73 0.68
CA LYS A 286 -21.58 -2.51 0.18
C LYS A 286 -20.83 -3.27 1.27
N GLN A 287 -21.03 -2.93 2.54
CA GLN A 287 -20.33 -3.57 3.67
C GLN A 287 -20.49 -5.10 3.71
N PRO A 288 -21.65 -5.71 3.36
CA PRO A 288 -21.79 -7.18 3.33
C PRO A 288 -20.80 -7.89 2.39
N ASP A 289 -20.30 -7.22 1.35
CA ASP A 289 -19.32 -7.76 0.39
C ASP A 289 -17.85 -7.50 0.81
N ALA A 290 -17.67 -6.84 1.96
CA ALA A 290 -16.41 -6.36 2.49
C ALA A 290 -16.19 -6.89 3.93
N PRO A 291 -15.81 -8.17 4.10
CA PRO A 291 -15.80 -8.85 5.40
C PRO A 291 -14.86 -8.24 6.44
N ASN A 292 -13.81 -7.52 6.02
CA ASN A 292 -12.87 -6.86 6.93
C ASN A 292 -13.26 -5.39 7.20
N ALA A 293 -14.27 -4.86 6.49
CA ALA A 293 -14.77 -3.52 6.77
C ALA A 293 -15.71 -3.57 7.99
N PRO A 294 -15.57 -2.66 8.96
CA PRO A 294 -16.37 -2.68 10.17
C PRO A 294 -17.85 -2.44 9.86
N ALA A 295 -18.74 -3.15 10.56
CA ALA A 295 -20.17 -2.87 10.47
C ALA A 295 -20.46 -1.54 11.19
N LEU A 296 -20.97 -0.55 10.46
CA LEU A 296 -21.27 0.79 10.97
C LEU A 296 -22.73 1.15 10.70
N TYR A 297 -23.29 2.02 11.55
CA TYR A 297 -24.57 2.67 11.30
C TYR A 297 -24.36 3.97 10.52
N PHE A 298 -25.41 4.43 9.83
CA PHE A 298 -25.39 5.68 9.07
C PHE A 298 -24.99 6.87 9.96
N GLY A 299 -24.08 7.70 9.46
CA GLY A 299 -23.58 8.88 10.17
C GLY A 299 -22.52 8.60 11.23
N ILE A 300 -22.15 7.33 11.47
CA ILE A 300 -21.10 6.97 12.43
C ILE A 300 -19.73 7.04 11.76
N ARG A 301 -18.77 7.66 12.44
CA ARG A 301 -17.37 7.67 12.02
C ARG A 301 -16.73 6.30 12.29
N ILE A 302 -15.97 5.80 11.33
CA ILE A 302 -15.21 4.57 11.46
C ILE A 302 -14.19 4.66 12.62
N PRO A 303 -14.17 3.69 13.55
CA PRO A 303 -13.17 3.65 14.61
C PRO A 303 -11.86 3.12 14.04
N ILE A 304 -10.86 3.99 13.86
CA ILE A 304 -9.55 3.61 13.36
C ILE A 304 -8.64 3.23 14.53
N ASP A 305 -8.18 1.98 14.54
CA ASP A 305 -7.17 1.46 15.45
C ASP A 305 -6.14 0.61 14.67
N GLY A 306 -5.05 0.21 15.32
CA GLY A 306 -3.96 -0.52 14.68
C GLY A 306 -4.35 -1.92 14.17
N GLU A 307 -5.30 -2.57 14.84
CA GLU A 307 -5.82 -3.90 14.44
C GLU A 307 -6.66 -3.78 13.16
N LEU A 308 -7.52 -2.77 13.08
CA LEU A 308 -8.29 -2.49 11.88
C LEU A 308 -7.37 -2.18 10.70
N VAL A 309 -6.35 -1.34 10.89
CA VAL A 309 -5.37 -1.01 9.85
C VAL A 309 -4.68 -2.28 9.33
N GLU A 310 -4.17 -3.13 10.22
CA GLU A 310 -3.55 -4.42 9.85
C GLU A 310 -4.53 -5.29 9.05
N SER A 311 -5.77 -5.47 9.54
CA SER A 311 -6.77 -6.32 8.90
C SER A 311 -7.22 -5.82 7.51
N LEU A 312 -7.15 -4.51 7.27
CA LEU A 312 -7.49 -3.89 6.00
C LEU A 312 -6.32 -3.86 5.02
N VAL A 313 -5.09 -3.63 5.50
CA VAL A 313 -3.93 -3.36 4.63
C VAL A 313 -3.13 -4.63 4.34
N ALA A 314 -2.92 -5.51 5.32
CA ALA A 314 -2.05 -6.67 5.14
C ALA A 314 -2.53 -7.61 4.01
N PRO A 315 -3.82 -8.02 3.95
CA PRO A 315 -4.23 -8.98 2.93
C PRO A 315 -4.17 -8.43 1.50
N PRO A 316 -4.52 -7.15 1.22
CA PRO A 316 -4.28 -6.52 -0.09
C PRO A 316 -2.81 -6.43 -0.50
N LEU A 317 -1.88 -6.17 0.42
CA LEU A 317 -0.46 -6.16 0.09
C LEU A 317 0.05 -7.57 -0.28
N GLU A 318 -0.38 -8.58 0.46
CA GLU A 318 -0.12 -9.99 0.13
C GLU A 318 -0.74 -10.36 -1.23
N CYS A 319 -1.96 -9.90 -1.49
CA CYS A 319 -2.62 -10.06 -2.78
C CYS A 319 -1.80 -9.43 -3.92
N GLY A 320 -1.23 -8.24 -3.71
CA GLY A 320 -0.35 -7.60 -4.70
C GLY A 320 0.90 -8.44 -5.00
N ASN A 321 1.54 -9.00 -3.98
CA ASN A 321 2.70 -9.89 -4.16
C ASN A 321 2.35 -11.15 -4.95
N ARG A 322 1.21 -11.79 -4.63
CA ARG A 322 0.73 -12.96 -5.36
C ARG A 322 0.31 -12.63 -6.80
N LEU A 323 -0.28 -11.46 -7.02
CA LEU A 323 -0.64 -10.98 -8.36
C LEU A 323 0.61 -10.78 -9.23
N LEU A 324 1.66 -10.16 -8.67
CA LEU A 324 2.95 -9.99 -9.35
C LEU A 324 3.56 -11.34 -9.73
N ALA A 325 3.57 -12.30 -8.79
CA ALA A 325 4.05 -13.66 -9.05
C ALA A 325 3.25 -14.36 -10.16
N ALA A 326 1.91 -14.31 -10.07
CA ALA A 326 1.01 -14.96 -11.01
C ALA A 326 1.17 -14.40 -12.44
N VAL A 327 1.32 -13.08 -12.59
CA VAL A 327 1.55 -12.44 -13.89
C VAL A 327 2.93 -12.81 -14.44
N ASN A 328 3.97 -12.83 -13.60
CA ASN A 328 5.30 -13.27 -14.00
C ASN A 328 5.30 -14.72 -14.53
N ASP A 329 4.67 -15.63 -13.80
CA ASP A 329 4.59 -17.05 -14.16
C ASP A 329 3.77 -17.27 -15.43
N TRP A 330 2.72 -16.47 -15.62
CA TRP A 330 1.94 -16.45 -16.86
C TRP A 330 2.81 -16.07 -18.06
N LEU A 331 3.62 -15.01 -17.94
CA LEU A 331 4.50 -14.54 -19.02
C LEU A 331 5.59 -15.56 -19.36
N ILE A 332 6.17 -16.22 -18.36
CA ILE A 332 7.16 -17.29 -18.57
C ILE A 332 6.51 -18.47 -19.31
N THR A 333 5.31 -18.86 -18.92
CA THR A 333 4.57 -19.95 -19.58
C THR A 333 4.23 -19.59 -21.01
N ALA A 334 3.72 -18.38 -21.26
CA ALA A 334 3.35 -17.93 -22.59
C ALA A 334 4.55 -17.93 -23.57
N ARG A 335 5.74 -17.52 -23.11
CA ARG A 335 6.97 -17.59 -23.92
C ARG A 335 7.34 -19.01 -24.32
N ARG A 336 7.24 -19.97 -23.38
CA ARG A 336 7.51 -21.38 -23.64
C ARG A 336 6.52 -21.99 -24.64
N ASP A 337 5.26 -21.57 -24.58
CA ASP A 337 4.24 -22.03 -25.52
C ASP A 337 4.49 -21.47 -26.93
N ASP A 338 4.93 -20.22 -27.04
CA ASP A 338 5.34 -19.62 -28.32
C ASP A 338 6.54 -20.35 -28.94
N GLU A 339 7.55 -20.71 -28.13
CA GLU A 339 8.72 -21.49 -28.59
C GLU A 339 8.33 -22.87 -29.14
N LYS A 340 7.33 -23.53 -28.54
CA LYS A 340 6.84 -24.85 -28.97
C LYS A 340 5.96 -24.79 -30.22
N GLY A 341 5.21 -23.70 -30.41
CA GLY A 341 4.29 -23.54 -31.54
C GLY A 341 4.96 -23.07 -32.84
N VAL A 342 6.26 -22.78 -32.82
CA VAL A 342 7.06 -22.33 -33.98
C VAL A 342 7.88 -23.47 -34.60
N ALA A 343 7.90 -24.66 -33.97
CA ALA A 343 8.53 -25.87 -34.49
C ALA A 343 7.57 -26.72 -35.34
#